data_AF-A0A7S9NEC3-F1
#
_entry.id   AF-A0A7S9NEC3-F1
#
_cell.length_a   1.000
_cell.length_b   1.000
_cell.length_c   1.000
_cell.angle_alpha   90.00
_cell.angle_beta   90.00
_cell.angle_gamma   90.00
#
_symmetry.space_group_name_H-M   'P 1'
#
loop_
_entity.id
_entity.type
_entity.pdbx_description
1 polymer ?
#
loop_
_entity_poly.entity_id
_entity_poly.type
_entity_poly.pdbx_seq_one_letter_code
_entity_poly.pdbx_strand_id
1 'polypeptide(L)'
;MKKIILLALASLAFGVQESEFKIYEQILNQLDTKQIPAFVVQTAKPNLPSRVDEMITLKDVSSSGLNIHGEFVLNETKTKRIKGYNKAQILALKDEFYKNGKDALCNSGMARAVLNRGITLSGSYGFGGRHFFDINLDKSSCE
;
A
#
# COMPACT_ATOMS: atom_id res chain seq x y z
N MET A 1 12.60 6.02 -14.34
CA MET A 1 11.28 5.37 -14.45
C MET A 1 11.40 3.85 -14.32
N LYS A 2 11.67 3.31 -13.11
CA LYS A 2 11.75 1.85 -12.84
C LYS A 2 11.59 1.52 -11.33
N LYS A 3 10.46 1.87 -10.71
CA LYS A 3 10.07 1.38 -9.35
C LYS A 3 8.55 1.16 -9.19
N ILE A 4 7.84 0.97 -10.30
CA ILE A 4 6.36 0.91 -10.38
C ILE A 4 5.78 -0.40 -9.77
N ILE A 5 6.61 -1.28 -9.21
CA ILE A 5 6.25 -2.68 -8.93
C ILE A 5 5.78 -2.91 -7.48
N LEU A 6 5.97 -1.97 -6.55
CA LEU A 6 6.01 -2.35 -5.13
C LEU A 6 4.71 -2.28 -4.29
N LEU A 7 3.51 -1.99 -4.80
CA LEU A 7 2.34 -1.83 -3.88
C LEU A 7 0.99 -2.35 -4.36
N ALA A 8 0.94 -3.53 -4.97
CA ALA A 8 -0.33 -4.25 -4.99
C ALA A 8 -0.78 -4.67 -3.57
N LEU A 9 0.18 -4.83 -2.63
CA LEU A 9 -0.03 -4.98 -1.18
C LEU A 9 1.28 -4.98 -0.36
N ALA A 10 2.30 -4.31 -0.89
CA ALA A 10 3.67 -4.77 -0.80
C ALA A 10 3.80 -6.28 -1.15
N SER A 11 3.54 -6.63 -2.43
CA SER A 11 3.23 -7.99 -2.92
C SER A 11 3.72 -9.09 -1.99
N LEU A 12 2.86 -9.51 -1.07
CA LEU A 12 3.09 -10.64 -0.18
C LEU A 12 4.57 -10.80 0.20
N ALA A 13 5.09 -9.93 1.09
CA ALA A 13 6.48 -9.99 1.55
C ALA A 13 7.55 -9.81 0.45
N PHE A 14 8.11 -8.61 0.24
CA PHE A 14 9.15 -8.47 -0.80
C PHE A 14 10.51 -9.05 -0.41
N GLY A 15 10.73 -10.28 -0.85
CA GLY A 15 12.02 -10.88 -1.21
C GLY A 15 11.85 -11.99 -2.26
N VAL A 16 10.69 -12.01 -2.92
CA VAL A 16 10.11 -13.19 -3.52
C VAL A 16 10.34 -13.19 -5.04
N GLN A 17 10.98 -14.25 -5.54
CA GLN A 17 11.16 -14.51 -6.97
C GLN A 17 9.78 -14.55 -7.67
N GLU A 18 9.71 -14.19 -8.96
CA GLU A 18 8.46 -14.23 -9.76
C GLU A 18 7.67 -15.55 -9.65
N SER A 19 8.35 -16.65 -9.27
CA SER A 19 7.76 -17.95 -8.98
C SER A 19 6.77 -17.96 -7.81
N GLU A 20 7.01 -17.22 -6.72
CA GLU A 20 6.11 -17.29 -5.54
C GLU A 20 4.94 -16.29 -5.62
N PHE A 21 4.99 -15.30 -6.54
CA PHE A 21 3.83 -14.47 -6.87
C PHE A 21 2.61 -15.29 -7.30
N LYS A 22 2.83 -16.31 -8.13
CA LYS A 22 1.78 -17.21 -8.59
C LYS A 22 1.19 -18.04 -7.44
N ILE A 23 2.03 -18.44 -6.48
CA ILE A 23 1.59 -19.21 -5.31
C ILE A 23 0.64 -18.37 -4.47
N TYR A 24 1.02 -17.12 -4.21
CA TYR A 24 0.16 -16.24 -3.43
C TYR A 24 -1.13 -15.85 -4.13
N GLU A 25 -1.11 -15.64 -5.45
CA GLU A 25 -2.31 -15.42 -6.24
C GLU A 25 -3.26 -16.63 -6.16
N GLN A 26 -2.73 -17.85 -6.24
CA GLN A 26 -3.50 -19.08 -6.05
C GLN A 26 -4.10 -19.17 -4.65
N ILE A 27 -3.32 -18.88 -3.60
CA ILE A 27 -3.83 -18.86 -2.22
C ILE A 27 -4.95 -17.83 -2.08
N LEU A 28 -4.76 -16.60 -2.56
CA LEU A 28 -5.77 -15.55 -2.49
C LEU A 28 -7.08 -15.96 -3.19
N ASN A 29 -6.99 -16.66 -4.31
CA ASN A 29 -8.17 -17.16 -5.04
C ASN A 29 -8.90 -18.28 -4.30
N GLN A 30 -8.23 -19.03 -3.41
CA GLN A 30 -8.82 -20.11 -2.62
C GLN A 30 -9.38 -19.63 -1.27
N LEU A 31 -8.86 -18.53 -0.73
CA LEU A 31 -9.33 -17.96 0.53
C LEU A 31 -10.74 -17.40 0.41
N ASP A 32 -11.53 -17.52 1.47
CA ASP A 32 -12.75 -16.72 1.63
C ASP A 32 -12.39 -15.23 1.74
N THR A 33 -13.30 -14.36 1.28
CA THR A 33 -13.03 -12.90 1.27
C THR A 33 -12.67 -12.38 2.66
N LYS A 34 -13.29 -12.92 3.72
CA LYS A 34 -13.03 -12.54 5.11
C LYS A 34 -11.63 -12.95 5.61
N GLN A 35 -10.99 -13.91 4.96
CA GLN A 35 -9.66 -14.41 5.34
C GLN A 35 -8.52 -13.63 4.67
N ILE A 36 -8.78 -12.97 3.54
CA ILE A 36 -7.78 -12.23 2.77
C ILE A 36 -7.04 -11.18 3.63
N PRO A 37 -7.72 -10.31 4.40
CA PRO A 37 -7.01 -9.27 5.16
C PRO A 37 -6.02 -9.85 6.17
N ALA A 38 -6.42 -10.89 6.91
CA ALA A 38 -5.57 -11.55 7.89
C ALA A 38 -4.36 -12.22 7.22
N PHE A 39 -4.58 -12.92 6.10
CA PHE A 39 -3.52 -13.55 5.33
C PHE A 39 -2.49 -12.52 4.87
N VAL A 40 -2.96 -11.42 4.27
CA VAL A 40 -2.10 -10.34 3.78
C VAL A 40 -1.27 -9.72 4.91
N VAL A 41 -1.89 -9.45 6.07
CA VAL A 41 -1.18 -8.93 7.25
C VAL A 41 -0.09 -9.92 7.70
N GLN A 42 -0.43 -11.20 7.82
CA GLN A 42 0.51 -12.24 8.25
C GLN A 42 1.70 -12.38 7.29
N THR A 43 1.45 -12.26 5.98
CA THR A 43 2.53 -12.29 4.99
C THR A 43 3.38 -11.02 5.04
N ALA A 44 2.78 -9.85 5.24
CA ALA A 44 3.52 -8.58 5.25
C ALA A 44 4.37 -8.38 6.52
N LYS A 45 3.84 -8.72 7.71
CA LYS A 45 4.44 -8.42 9.03
C LYS A 45 5.93 -8.77 9.18
N PRO A 46 6.44 -9.94 8.73
CA PRO A 46 7.84 -10.31 8.91
C PRO A 46 8.84 -9.41 8.16
N ASN A 47 8.37 -8.61 7.21
CA ASN A 47 9.21 -7.79 6.33
C ASN A 47 9.15 -6.30 6.67
N LEU A 48 8.55 -5.97 7.81
CA LEU A 48 8.39 -4.60 8.27
C LEU A 48 9.55 -4.19 9.21
N PRO A 49 10.02 -2.94 9.14
CA PRO A 49 9.60 -1.90 8.19
C PRO A 49 10.14 -2.16 6.77
N SER A 50 9.32 -1.89 5.75
CA SER A 50 9.66 -2.11 4.34
C SER A 50 9.73 -0.80 3.57
N ARG A 51 10.82 -0.58 2.84
CA ARG A 51 10.95 0.61 1.98
C ARG A 51 10.14 0.41 0.70
N VAL A 52 9.08 1.22 0.58
CA VAL A 52 8.17 1.26 -0.56
C VAL A 52 8.82 1.96 -1.74
N ASP A 53 9.32 3.16 -1.51
CA ASP A 53 10.04 3.96 -2.48
C ASP A 53 11.08 4.86 -1.78
N GLU A 54 11.62 5.85 -2.48
CA GLU A 54 12.61 6.72 -1.86
C GLU A 54 12.04 7.55 -0.68
N MET A 55 10.76 7.95 -0.79
CA MET A 55 10.05 8.86 0.10
C MET A 55 9.12 8.15 1.09
N ILE A 56 8.90 6.84 0.96
CA ILE A 56 7.87 6.11 1.71
C ILE A 56 8.45 4.82 2.29
N THR A 57 8.20 4.62 3.58
CA THR A 57 8.44 3.35 4.29
C THR A 57 7.13 2.87 4.87
N LEU A 58 6.73 1.63 4.55
CA LEU A 58 5.65 0.94 5.25
C LEU A 58 6.19 0.46 6.59
N LYS A 59 5.70 1.06 7.68
CA LYS A 59 6.12 0.79 9.04
C LYS A 59 5.33 -0.34 9.67
N ASP A 60 4.02 -0.33 9.48
CA ASP A 60 3.15 -1.38 9.98
C ASP A 60 1.99 -1.72 9.03
N VAL A 61 1.44 -2.92 9.16
CA VAL A 61 0.22 -3.35 8.48
C VAL A 61 -0.72 -4.00 9.49
N SER A 62 -2.00 -3.67 9.41
CA SER A 62 -3.07 -4.27 10.22
C SER A 62 -4.32 -4.50 9.37
N SER A 63 -5.29 -5.21 9.92
CA SER A 63 -6.60 -5.37 9.27
C SER A 63 -7.73 -5.24 10.28
N SER A 64 -8.88 -4.78 9.80
CA SER A 64 -10.13 -4.73 10.54
C SER A 64 -11.28 -5.04 9.60
N GLY A 65 -11.96 -6.17 9.82
CA GLY A 65 -12.97 -6.67 8.89
C GLY A 65 -12.38 -6.89 7.50
N LEU A 66 -12.94 -6.23 6.48
CA LEU A 66 -12.47 -6.30 5.10
C LEU A 66 -11.46 -5.19 4.74
N ASN A 67 -11.06 -4.37 5.70
CA ASN A 67 -10.08 -3.31 5.48
C ASN A 67 -8.68 -3.76 5.85
N ILE A 68 -7.72 -3.51 4.94
CA ILE A 68 -6.29 -3.64 5.21
C ILE A 68 -5.73 -2.22 5.36
N HIS A 69 -5.06 -1.97 6.49
CA HIS A 69 -4.51 -0.66 6.82
C HIS A 69 -2.99 -0.70 6.87
N GLY A 70 -2.33 0.21 6.14
CA GLY A 70 -0.89 0.43 6.21
C GLY A 70 -0.54 1.71 6.97
N GLU A 71 0.41 1.62 7.91
CA GLU A 71 1.07 2.78 8.50
C GLU A 71 2.32 3.14 7.70
N PHE A 72 2.37 4.33 7.12
CA PHE A 72 3.45 4.80 6.28
C PHE A 72 4.20 5.96 6.94
N VAL A 73 5.53 5.86 6.93
CA VAL A 73 6.42 6.96 7.29
C VAL A 73 6.94 7.60 6.01
N LEU A 74 6.79 8.91 5.92
CA LEU A 74 7.38 9.71 4.88
C LEU A 74 8.85 10.00 5.21
N ASN A 75 9.70 9.93 4.21
CA ASN A 75 11.14 10.20 4.29
C ASN A 75 11.46 11.44 3.45
N GLU A 76 12.41 12.26 3.90
CA GLU A 76 12.95 13.29 3.02
C GLU A 76 13.82 12.66 1.94
N THR A 77 13.78 13.26 0.75
CA THR A 77 14.71 12.92 -0.34
C THR A 77 15.60 14.12 -0.65
N LYS A 78 16.52 13.97 -1.60
CA LYS A 78 17.35 15.11 -2.06
C LYS A 78 16.51 16.27 -2.61
N THR A 79 15.34 15.96 -3.17
CA THR A 79 14.48 16.91 -3.88
C THR A 79 13.16 17.23 -3.16
N LYS A 80 12.73 16.41 -2.18
CA LYS A 80 11.50 16.62 -1.42
C LYS A 80 11.80 16.76 0.08
N ARG A 81 11.68 17.99 0.59
CA ARG A 81 11.96 18.39 1.99
C ARG A 81 10.67 18.62 2.78
N ILE A 82 10.13 17.54 3.30
CA ILE A 82 8.79 17.49 3.91
C ILE A 82 8.69 18.38 5.15
N LYS A 83 9.78 18.55 5.91
CA LYS A 83 9.79 19.36 7.14
C LYS A 83 9.33 20.81 6.92
N GLY A 84 9.51 21.35 5.71
CA GLY A 84 9.13 22.72 5.34
C GLY A 84 7.79 22.86 4.62
N TYR A 85 7.04 21.77 4.42
CA TYR A 85 5.82 21.82 3.62
C TYR A 85 4.68 22.53 4.37
N ASN A 86 4.01 23.43 3.66
CA ASN A 86 2.76 24.03 4.11
C ASN A 86 1.55 23.14 3.78
N LYS A 87 0.35 23.53 4.25
CA LYS A 87 -0.89 22.76 4.04
C LYS A 87 -1.18 22.46 2.57
N ALA A 88 -0.93 23.40 1.65
CA ALA A 88 -1.16 23.19 0.22
C ALA A 88 -0.18 22.17 -0.37
N GLN A 89 1.08 22.18 0.07
CA GLN A 89 2.08 21.19 -0.35
C GLN A 89 1.78 19.80 0.22
N ILE A 90 1.25 19.71 1.45
CA ILE A 90 0.78 18.43 2.01
C ILE A 90 -0.41 17.89 1.21
N LEU A 91 -1.35 18.75 0.82
CA LEU A 91 -2.49 18.34 0.01
C LEU A 91 -2.06 17.86 -1.38
N ALA A 92 -1.18 18.61 -2.06
CA ALA A 92 -0.61 18.20 -3.34
C ALA A 92 0.14 16.86 -3.24
N LEU A 93 0.84 16.62 -2.13
CA LEU A 93 1.50 15.34 -1.87
C LEU A 93 0.49 14.20 -1.67
N LYS A 94 -0.60 14.44 -0.95
CA LYS A 94 -1.71 13.48 -0.81
C LYS A 94 -2.28 13.12 -2.17
N ASP A 95 -2.54 14.11 -3.03
CA ASP A 95 -3.13 13.89 -4.36
C ASP A 95 -2.17 13.10 -5.27
N GLU A 96 -0.87 13.43 -5.23
CA GLU A 96 0.19 12.67 -5.92
C GLU A 96 0.19 11.20 -5.47
N PHE A 97 0.15 10.97 -4.16
CA PHE A 97 0.22 9.62 -3.58
C PHE A 97 -1.06 8.82 -3.85
N TYR A 98 -2.22 9.46 -3.78
CA TYR A 98 -3.50 8.85 -4.15
C TYR A 98 -3.46 8.39 -5.60
N LYS A 99 -3.05 9.27 -6.53
CA LYS A 99 -2.95 8.92 -7.95
C LYS A 99 -1.96 7.78 -8.20
N ASN A 100 -0.76 7.85 -7.62
CA ASN A 100 0.25 6.81 -7.78
C ASN A 100 -0.22 5.47 -7.20
N GLY A 101 -0.84 5.47 -6.02
CA GLY A 101 -1.39 4.28 -5.37
C GLY A 101 -2.53 3.67 -6.19
N LYS A 102 -3.46 4.52 -6.65
CA LYS A 102 -4.56 4.12 -7.55
C LYS A 102 -4.03 3.47 -8.82
N ASP A 103 -3.14 4.15 -9.53
CA ASP A 103 -2.58 3.64 -10.79
C ASP A 103 -1.82 2.32 -10.57
N ALA A 104 -1.09 2.17 -9.46
CA ALA A 104 -0.39 0.92 -9.14
C ALA A 104 -1.37 -0.24 -8.85
N LEU A 105 -2.43 0.02 -8.08
CA LEU A 105 -3.44 -1.00 -7.75
C LEU A 105 -4.25 -1.41 -8.97
N CYS A 106 -4.75 -0.45 -9.74
CA CYS A 106 -5.65 -0.73 -10.86
C CYS A 106 -4.93 -1.41 -12.03
N ASN A 107 -3.61 -1.22 -12.15
CA ASN A 107 -2.78 -1.93 -13.12
C ASN A 107 -2.29 -3.32 -12.63
N SER A 108 -2.59 -3.70 -11.39
CA SER A 108 -2.27 -5.02 -10.85
C SER A 108 -3.50 -5.94 -10.87
N GLY A 109 -3.43 -7.04 -11.62
CA GLY A 109 -4.51 -8.02 -11.70
C GLY A 109 -4.94 -8.56 -10.32
N MET A 110 -3.97 -8.86 -9.46
CA MET A 110 -4.19 -9.35 -8.10
C MET A 110 -4.83 -8.28 -7.20
N ALA A 111 -4.32 -7.05 -7.19
CA ALA A 111 -4.93 -5.99 -6.38
C ALA A 111 -6.37 -5.71 -6.83
N ARG A 112 -6.61 -5.63 -8.13
CA ARG A 112 -7.96 -5.45 -8.68
C ARG A 112 -8.88 -6.62 -8.32
N ALA A 113 -8.39 -7.86 -8.34
CA ALA A 113 -9.16 -9.03 -7.90
C ALA A 113 -9.53 -8.93 -6.42
N VAL A 114 -8.60 -8.53 -5.55
CA VAL A 114 -8.84 -8.30 -4.12
C VAL A 114 -9.88 -7.20 -3.91
N LEU A 115 -9.76 -6.05 -4.59
CA LEU A 115 -10.73 -4.94 -4.52
C LEU A 115 -12.13 -5.34 -5.02
N ASN A 116 -12.20 -6.12 -6.11
CA ASN A 116 -13.46 -6.62 -6.66
C ASN A 116 -14.21 -7.56 -5.69
N ARG A 117 -13.51 -8.14 -4.71
CA ARG A 117 -14.10 -8.96 -3.66
C ARG A 117 -14.61 -8.13 -2.47
N GLY A 118 -14.57 -6.80 -2.56
CA GLY A 118 -15.04 -5.89 -1.52
C GLY A 118 -14.02 -5.60 -0.42
N ILE A 119 -12.75 -5.97 -0.62
CA ILE A 119 -11.66 -5.55 0.26
C ILE A 119 -11.35 -4.07 0.03
N THR A 120 -11.15 -3.33 1.10
CA THR A 120 -10.70 -1.93 1.05
C THR A 120 -9.26 -1.83 1.53
N LEU A 121 -8.53 -0.89 0.95
CA LEU A 121 -7.17 -0.55 1.34
C LEU A 121 -7.16 0.86 1.91
N SER A 122 -6.54 1.02 3.07
CA SER A 122 -6.35 2.33 3.71
C SER A 122 -4.89 2.52 4.10
N GLY A 123 -4.44 3.76 4.11
CA GLY A 123 -3.06 4.09 4.46
C GLY A 123 -2.99 5.39 5.24
N SER A 124 -2.31 5.36 6.38
CA SER A 124 -2.01 6.56 7.15
C SER A 124 -0.57 7.00 6.93
N TYR A 125 -0.36 8.25 6.53
CA TYR A 125 0.96 8.78 6.21
C TYR A 125 1.39 9.80 7.24
N GLY A 126 2.58 9.63 7.80
CA GLY A 126 3.13 10.53 8.81
C GLY A 126 4.61 10.86 8.59
N PHE A 127 5.05 11.99 9.14
CA PHE A 127 6.44 12.44 9.09
C PHE A 127 6.87 12.93 10.49
N GLY A 128 8.04 12.50 10.96
CA GLY A 128 8.59 12.93 12.26
C GLY A 128 7.65 12.69 13.45
N GLY A 129 6.89 11.59 13.43
CA GLY A 129 5.91 11.24 14.47
C GLY A 129 4.57 11.99 14.38
N ARG A 130 4.36 12.82 13.36
CA ARG A 130 3.09 13.53 13.13
C ARG A 130 2.33 12.93 11.96
N HIS A 131 1.03 12.75 12.14
CA HIS A 131 0.11 12.40 11.06
C HIS A 131 -0.02 13.56 10.06
N PHE A 132 -0.03 13.22 8.77
CA PHE A 132 -0.15 14.19 7.68
C PHE A 132 -1.46 14.01 6.92
N PHE A 133 -1.75 12.80 6.44
CA PHE A 133 -2.98 12.51 5.70
C PHE A 133 -3.25 11.00 5.64
N ASP A 134 -4.50 10.66 5.34
CA ASP A 134 -4.93 9.31 5.03
C ASP A 134 -5.36 9.18 3.57
N ILE A 135 -5.17 8.00 3.01
CA ILE A 135 -5.61 7.58 1.67
C ILE A 135 -6.45 6.32 1.82
N ASN A 136 -7.58 6.26 1.13
CA ASN A 136 -8.43 5.08 1.02
C ASN A 136 -8.63 4.73 -0.44
N LEU A 137 -8.55 3.45 -0.76
CA LEU A 137 -8.73 2.90 -2.09
C LEU A 137 -9.64 1.68 -2.00
N ASP A 138 -10.67 1.65 -2.83
CA ASP A 138 -11.59 0.53 -2.96
C ASP A 138 -11.84 0.22 -4.45
N LYS A 139 -12.82 -0.63 -4.75
CA LYS A 139 -13.21 -0.98 -6.12
C LYS A 139 -13.48 0.26 -7.00
N SER A 140 -14.18 1.26 -6.47
CA SER A 140 -14.57 2.47 -7.22
C SER A 140 -13.38 3.33 -7.62
N SER A 141 -12.24 3.21 -6.93
CA SER A 141 -11.01 3.89 -7.32
C SER A 141 -10.48 3.43 -8.70
N CYS A 142 -10.90 2.25 -9.18
CA CYS A 142 -10.47 1.67 -10.46
C CYS A 142 -11.56 1.69 -11.55
N GLU A 143 -12.70 2.31 -11.29
CA GLU A 143 -13.81 2.53 -12.24
C GLU A 143 -13.71 3.91 -12.90
#